data_AF-C5P7E8-F1
#
_entry.id   AF-C5P7E8-F1
#
_cell.length_a   1.000
_cell.length_b   1.000
_cell.length_c   1.000
_cell.angle_alpha   90.00
_cell.angle_beta   90.00
_cell.angle_gamma   90.00
#
_symmetry.space_group_name_H-M   'P 1'
#
loop_
_entity.id
_entity.type
_entity.pdbx_description
1 polymer ?
#
loop_
_entity_poly.entity_id
_entity_poly.type
_entity_poly.pdbx_seq_one_letter_code
_entity_poly.pdbx_strand_id
1 'polypeptide(L)'
;MAPELLLETNLVPTGHQLEKVSDNIDTVNELKASLKQTDGPSQQFGDNKDKSKFRQYEEACDRVKSFYEEQHTKQTVAYNIQARHDFHSKIRAEMSVWDAIVKLDTLVDESDPDTSLSQIHHLFQSAEAIRRDGKPRWMQLVGLIHDLGKLLHFFGAKGQWDIVGDTFPVGCAFDETIIYPDTFVNNPDYKHDVYSTKYGIYKPNCGLDKVMLSWGHDEYLYRVVKSQSTLPEEGLAMIRYHSFYPWHTAGAYRHLMNGRDYEMLEAVKAFNPYDLYSKSDEVPDVEKLKPYYLGLIDEFFPQKIIRW
;
A
#
# COMPACT_ATOMS: atom_id res chain seq x y z
N MET A 1 32.54 19.65 -61.72
CA MET A 1 32.12 20.96 -61.17
C MET A 1 31.44 20.71 -59.83
N ALA A 2 31.97 21.34 -58.77
CA ALA A 2 31.48 21.50 -57.38
C ALA A 2 31.39 20.25 -56.46
N PRO A 3 31.50 20.40 -55.11
CA PRO A 3 32.67 20.90 -54.37
C PRO A 3 33.01 20.05 -53.11
N GLU A 4 34.13 20.41 -52.46
CA GLU A 4 34.59 19.97 -51.13
C GLU A 4 33.53 20.07 -50.02
N LEU A 5 33.58 19.13 -49.06
CA LEU A 5 33.11 19.36 -47.69
C LEU A 5 34.13 18.80 -46.69
N LEU A 6 34.92 19.71 -46.13
CA LEU A 6 35.67 19.57 -44.88
C LEU A 6 34.73 19.93 -43.72
N LEU A 7 34.62 19.06 -42.70
CA LEU A 7 34.27 19.29 -41.27
C LEU A 7 33.94 17.89 -40.68
N GLU A 8 34.40 17.46 -39.50
CA GLU A 8 34.52 18.19 -38.24
C GLU A 8 35.75 17.76 -37.42
N THR A 9 36.29 18.75 -36.73
CA THR A 9 37.35 18.69 -35.73
C THR A 9 36.87 17.99 -34.45
N ASN A 10 37.66 17.02 -33.97
CA ASN A 10 37.57 16.52 -32.58
C ASN A 10 37.88 17.68 -31.61
N LEU A 11 36.84 18.35 -31.12
CA LEU A 11 36.96 19.38 -30.10
C LEU A 11 37.26 18.72 -28.76
N VAL A 12 38.54 18.76 -28.36
CA VAL A 12 38.96 18.52 -26.98
C VAL A 12 38.28 19.58 -26.11
N PRO A 13 37.55 19.20 -25.05
CA PRO A 13 36.88 20.15 -24.17
C PRO A 13 37.89 21.18 -23.63
N THR A 14 37.55 22.47 -23.76
CA THR A 14 38.40 23.54 -23.24
C THR A 14 38.46 23.47 -21.71
N GLY A 15 39.54 23.95 -21.09
CA GLY A 15 39.68 23.95 -19.62
C GLY A 15 38.47 24.56 -18.89
N HIS A 16 37.88 25.59 -19.49
CA HIS A 16 36.66 26.25 -18.98
C HIS A 16 35.41 25.36 -19.05
N GLN A 17 35.32 24.47 -20.05
CA GLN A 17 34.24 23.47 -20.13
C GLN A 17 34.44 22.36 -19.09
N LEU A 18 35.68 21.97 -18.81
CA LEU A 18 36.00 21.00 -17.75
C LEU A 18 35.73 21.57 -16.36
N GLU A 19 36.06 22.84 -16.11
CA GLU A 19 35.69 23.55 -14.87
C GLU A 19 34.17 23.60 -14.69
N LYS A 20 33.42 23.96 -15.73
CA LYS A 20 31.95 23.99 -15.65
C LYS A 20 31.34 22.61 -15.40
N VAL A 21 31.96 21.55 -15.91
CA VAL A 21 31.55 20.17 -15.62
C VAL A 21 31.90 19.80 -14.17
N SER A 22 33.06 20.22 -13.66
CA SER A 22 33.44 20.04 -12.26
C SER A 22 32.48 20.76 -11.31
N ASP A 23 32.19 22.04 -11.57
CA ASP A 23 31.27 22.85 -10.78
C ASP A 23 29.86 22.24 -10.77
N ASN A 24 29.42 21.69 -11.90
CA ASN A 24 28.14 20.97 -11.99
C ASN A 24 28.16 19.65 -11.21
N ILE A 25 29.29 18.92 -11.20
CA ILE A 25 29.45 17.69 -10.41
C ILE A 25 29.43 18.03 -8.91
N ASP A 26 30.10 19.10 -8.50
CA ASP A 26 30.12 19.57 -7.12
C ASP A 26 28.74 20.05 -6.69
N THR A 27 28.02 20.79 -7.56
CA THR A 27 26.62 21.15 -7.34
C THR A 27 25.73 19.92 -7.20
N VAL A 28 25.93 18.89 -8.02
CA VAL A 28 25.17 17.62 -7.91
C VAL A 28 25.52 16.87 -6.63
N ASN A 29 26.78 16.94 -6.16
CA ASN A 29 27.22 16.32 -4.93
C ASN A 29 26.67 17.06 -3.69
N GLU A 30 26.64 18.39 -3.73
CA GLU A 30 25.99 19.23 -2.72
C GLU A 30 24.48 19.00 -2.70
N LEU A 31 23.83 18.92 -3.87
CA LEU A 31 22.42 18.55 -3.99
C LEU A 31 22.16 17.14 -3.43
N LYS A 32 23.00 16.14 -3.75
CA LYS A 32 22.93 14.79 -3.16
C LYS A 32 23.15 14.80 -1.64
N ALA A 33 24.06 15.63 -1.14
CA ALA A 33 24.31 15.77 0.29
C ALA A 33 23.14 16.45 1.02
N SER A 34 22.51 17.45 0.39
CA SER A 34 21.29 18.08 0.89
C SER A 34 20.07 17.17 0.79
N LEU A 35 19.98 16.32 -0.23
CA LEU A 35 18.96 15.28 -0.37
C LEU A 35 19.09 14.20 0.71
N LYS A 36 20.32 13.81 1.06
CA LYS A 36 20.62 12.96 2.23
C LYS A 36 20.29 13.61 3.58
N GLN A 37 20.20 14.94 3.64
CA GLN A 37 19.76 15.67 4.84
C GLN A 37 18.24 15.86 4.90
N THR A 38 17.53 15.73 3.77
CA THR A 38 16.06 15.70 3.71
C THR A 38 15.46 14.31 3.88
N ASP A 39 16.29 13.28 4.05
CA ASP A 39 15.82 12.02 4.60
C ASP A 39 15.22 12.33 5.98
N GLY A 40 13.88 12.28 6.07
CA GLY A 40 13.18 12.25 7.34
C GLY A 40 13.78 11.19 8.27
N PRO A 41 13.50 11.23 9.59
CA PRO A 41 14.20 10.43 10.59
C PRO A 41 14.37 8.99 10.12
N SER A 42 15.64 8.59 9.97
CA SER A 42 16.09 7.28 9.48
C SER A 42 15.18 6.19 10.03
N GLN A 43 14.62 5.40 9.13
CA GLN A 43 13.61 4.38 9.41
C GLN A 43 14.28 3.15 10.06
N GLN A 44 14.60 3.26 11.35
CA GLN A 44 15.33 2.21 12.09
C GLN A 44 14.44 1.03 12.49
N PHE A 45 13.11 1.16 12.44
CA PHE A 45 12.20 0.08 12.84
C PHE A 45 12.28 -1.09 11.86
N GLY A 46 12.55 -2.28 12.38
CA GLY A 46 12.62 -3.51 11.59
C GLY A 46 13.99 -3.81 10.97
N ASP A 47 14.99 -2.91 11.07
CA ASP A 47 16.33 -3.16 10.50
C ASP A 47 17.11 -4.24 11.24
N ASN A 48 16.85 -4.41 12.54
CA ASN A 48 17.43 -5.48 13.35
C ASN A 48 16.62 -6.80 13.25
N LYS A 49 15.50 -6.81 12.52
CA LYS A 49 14.68 -8.01 12.34
C LYS A 49 15.23 -8.81 11.17
N ASP A 50 15.19 -10.13 11.31
CA ASP A 50 15.57 -11.05 10.25
C ASP A 50 14.49 -11.06 9.16
N LYS A 51 14.68 -10.23 8.13
CA LYS A 51 13.69 -10.02 7.06
C LYS A 51 13.43 -11.30 6.24
N SER A 52 14.33 -12.29 6.25
CA SER A 52 14.14 -13.56 5.53
C SER A 52 13.10 -14.49 6.16
N LYS A 53 12.53 -14.12 7.31
CA LYS A 53 11.50 -14.92 7.99
C LYS A 53 10.07 -14.52 7.66
N PHE A 54 9.88 -13.43 6.94
CA PHE A 54 8.56 -12.87 6.62
C PHE A 54 8.24 -13.11 5.15
N ARG A 55 6.94 -13.24 4.82
CA ARG A 55 6.44 -13.34 3.43
C ARG A 55 7.12 -14.44 2.59
N GLN A 56 7.34 -15.62 3.20
CA GLN A 56 7.94 -16.78 2.53
C GLN A 56 6.90 -17.55 1.71
N TYR A 57 6.57 -17.05 0.52
CA TYR A 57 5.50 -17.62 -0.31
C TYR A 57 5.88 -18.94 -1.01
N GLU A 58 7.14 -19.15 -1.37
CA GLU A 58 7.57 -20.43 -1.97
C GLU A 58 7.31 -21.61 -1.00
N GLU A 59 7.57 -21.37 0.29
CA GLU A 59 7.40 -22.32 1.40
C GLU A 59 5.99 -22.26 2.03
N ALA A 60 5.13 -21.35 1.60
CA ALA A 60 3.79 -21.19 2.16
C ALA A 60 2.92 -22.43 1.88
N CYS A 61 2.02 -22.72 2.82
CA CYS A 61 1.12 -23.86 2.74
C CYS A 61 0.11 -23.73 1.58
N ASP A 62 -0.44 -24.86 1.15
CA ASP A 62 -1.38 -24.94 0.02
C ASP A 62 -2.62 -24.03 0.20
N ARG A 63 -3.00 -23.73 1.44
CA ARG A 63 -4.08 -22.78 1.76
C ARG A 63 -3.80 -21.40 1.19
N VAL A 64 -2.60 -20.86 1.39
CA VAL A 64 -2.22 -19.51 0.92
C VAL A 64 -2.15 -19.49 -0.61
N LYS A 65 -1.60 -20.54 -1.22
CA LYS A 65 -1.55 -20.69 -2.69
C LYS A 65 -2.96 -20.73 -3.29
N SER A 66 -3.85 -21.56 -2.73
CA SER A 66 -5.25 -21.68 -3.18
C SER A 66 -6.02 -20.37 -3.00
N PHE A 67 -5.78 -19.65 -1.91
CA PHE A 67 -6.37 -18.33 -1.66
C PHE A 67 -6.02 -17.33 -2.78
N TYR A 68 -4.72 -17.21 -3.10
CA TYR A 68 -4.29 -16.26 -4.14
C TYR A 68 -4.73 -16.69 -5.53
N GLU A 69 -4.74 -17.99 -5.84
CA GLU A 69 -5.30 -18.49 -7.10
C GLU A 69 -6.79 -18.12 -7.25
N GLU A 70 -7.57 -18.26 -6.19
CA GLU A 70 -8.98 -17.86 -6.17
C GLU A 70 -9.13 -16.34 -6.36
N GLN A 71 -8.35 -15.54 -5.63
CA GLN A 71 -8.35 -14.09 -5.75
C GLN A 71 -8.01 -13.65 -7.17
N HIS A 72 -6.89 -14.13 -7.71
CA HIS A 72 -6.44 -13.79 -9.05
C HIS A 72 -7.45 -14.22 -10.11
N THR A 73 -8.13 -15.35 -9.94
CA THR A 73 -9.18 -15.81 -10.87
C THR A 73 -10.41 -14.90 -10.86
N LYS A 74 -10.83 -14.42 -9.67
CA LYS A 74 -12.14 -13.78 -9.48
C LYS A 74 -12.12 -12.24 -9.48
N GLN A 75 -10.99 -11.63 -9.17
CA GLN A 75 -10.82 -10.17 -9.22
C GLN A 75 -10.71 -9.68 -10.67
N THR A 76 -11.88 -9.41 -11.26
CA THR A 76 -12.04 -8.84 -12.61
C THR A 76 -12.43 -7.37 -12.53
N VAL A 77 -12.32 -6.65 -13.65
CA VAL A 77 -12.89 -5.31 -13.83
C VAL A 77 -14.38 -5.30 -13.51
N ALA A 78 -15.12 -6.28 -14.03
CA ALA A 78 -16.56 -6.39 -13.80
C ALA A 78 -16.90 -6.55 -12.31
N TYR A 79 -16.19 -7.44 -11.60
CA TYR A 79 -16.37 -7.60 -10.16
C TYR A 79 -16.05 -6.30 -9.40
N ASN A 80 -14.95 -5.64 -9.75
CA ASN A 80 -14.48 -4.43 -9.08
C ASN A 80 -15.40 -3.22 -9.27
N ILE A 81 -16.06 -3.11 -10.43
CA ILE A 81 -17.11 -2.11 -10.67
C ILE A 81 -18.32 -2.42 -9.79
N GLN A 82 -18.77 -3.68 -9.74
CA GLN A 82 -19.92 -4.08 -8.94
C GLN A 82 -19.67 -3.87 -7.43
N ALA A 83 -18.51 -4.29 -6.91
CA ALA A 83 -18.18 -4.15 -5.51
C ALA A 83 -18.15 -2.67 -5.07
N ARG A 84 -17.61 -1.79 -5.92
CA ARG A 84 -17.64 -0.33 -5.69
C ARG A 84 -19.06 0.23 -5.77
N HIS A 85 -19.89 -0.23 -6.69
CA HIS A 85 -21.30 0.16 -6.71
C HIS A 85 -22.03 -0.26 -5.42
N ASP A 86 -21.83 -1.51 -5.00
CA ASP A 86 -22.40 -2.08 -3.77
C ASP A 86 -21.85 -1.42 -2.51
N PHE A 87 -20.66 -0.81 -2.55
CA PHE A 87 -20.19 0.03 -1.47
C PHE A 87 -21.06 1.28 -1.30
N HIS A 88 -21.30 2.02 -2.38
CA HIS A 88 -22.03 3.30 -2.32
C HIS A 88 -23.53 3.13 -2.09
N SER A 89 -24.11 1.97 -2.43
CA SER A 89 -25.56 1.77 -2.37
C SER A 89 -26.12 1.42 -0.98
N LYS A 90 -25.27 1.07 -0.01
CA LYS A 90 -25.72 0.62 1.32
C LYS A 90 -24.74 1.01 2.43
N ILE A 91 -25.32 1.41 3.57
CA ILE A 91 -24.61 1.46 4.86
C ILE A 91 -24.67 0.04 5.44
N ARG A 92 -23.53 -0.53 5.80
CA ARG A 92 -23.41 -1.91 6.31
C ARG A 92 -23.55 -1.95 7.83
N ALA A 93 -23.02 -0.94 8.51
CA ALA A 93 -23.18 -0.77 9.94
C ALA A 93 -22.94 0.68 10.38
N GLU A 94 -23.47 1.03 11.56
CA GLU A 94 -23.11 2.26 12.26
C GLU A 94 -22.55 1.89 13.63
N MET A 95 -21.26 2.13 13.85
CA MET A 95 -20.59 1.83 15.12
C MET A 95 -19.34 2.71 15.30
N SER A 96 -18.82 2.81 16.52
CA SER A 96 -17.57 3.51 16.76
C SER A 96 -16.37 2.76 16.19
N VAL A 97 -15.23 3.45 16.02
CA VAL A 97 -13.96 2.79 15.64
C VAL A 97 -13.55 1.74 16.68
N TRP A 98 -13.81 2.00 17.97
CA TRP A 98 -13.50 1.03 19.01
C TRP A 98 -14.36 -0.24 18.90
N ASP A 99 -15.67 -0.09 18.64
CA ASP A 99 -16.56 -1.25 18.45
C ASP A 99 -16.18 -2.05 17.20
N ALA A 100 -15.72 -1.36 16.15
CA ALA A 100 -15.17 -1.97 14.95
C ALA A 100 -13.91 -2.80 15.24
N ILE A 101 -12.98 -2.29 16.05
CA ILE A 101 -11.80 -3.03 16.53
C ILE A 101 -12.21 -4.30 17.30
N VAL A 102 -13.13 -4.16 18.26
CA VAL A 102 -13.63 -5.30 19.05
C VAL A 102 -14.33 -6.34 18.16
N LYS A 103 -15.10 -5.89 17.18
CA LYS A 103 -15.77 -6.78 16.22
C LYS A 103 -14.77 -7.54 15.36
N LEU A 104 -13.72 -6.87 14.88
CA LEU A 104 -12.70 -7.49 14.03
C LEU A 104 -11.92 -8.60 14.75
N ASP A 105 -11.73 -8.49 16.07
CA ASP A 105 -11.01 -9.51 16.85
C ASP A 105 -11.65 -10.92 16.79
N THR A 106 -12.91 -11.01 16.34
CA THR A 106 -13.59 -12.29 16.11
C THR A 106 -13.26 -12.96 14.76
N LEU A 107 -12.46 -12.33 13.91
CA LEU A 107 -12.04 -12.82 12.59
C LEU A 107 -10.67 -13.52 12.62
N VAL A 108 -10.51 -14.56 11.81
CA VAL A 108 -9.22 -15.20 11.48
C VAL A 108 -8.88 -14.93 10.01
N ASP A 109 -7.72 -14.35 9.73
CA ASP A 109 -7.21 -14.07 8.37
C ASP A 109 -6.51 -15.32 7.78
N GLU A 110 -6.98 -15.81 6.64
CA GLU A 110 -6.47 -17.03 6.00
C GLU A 110 -5.37 -16.76 4.97
N SER A 111 -5.18 -15.50 4.56
CA SER A 111 -4.19 -15.09 3.54
C SER A 111 -2.79 -14.89 4.10
N ASP A 112 -2.71 -14.58 5.39
CA ASP A 112 -1.46 -14.24 6.05
C ASP A 112 -0.70 -15.52 6.49
N PRO A 113 0.51 -15.78 5.98
CA PRO A 113 1.32 -16.90 6.45
C PRO A 113 1.87 -16.70 7.87
N ASP A 114 1.84 -15.46 8.39
CA ASP A 114 2.53 -15.05 9.61
C ASP A 114 1.60 -14.92 10.85
N THR A 115 0.28 -15.11 10.71
CA THR A 115 -0.68 -14.84 11.82
C THR A 115 -1.03 -16.06 12.66
N SER A 116 -0.46 -16.13 13.86
CA SER A 116 -1.02 -16.89 15.00
C SER A 116 -1.71 -16.00 16.04
N LEU A 117 -1.68 -14.67 15.84
CA LEU A 117 -2.23 -13.66 16.74
C LEU A 117 -3.65 -13.26 16.34
N SER A 118 -4.43 -12.80 17.32
CA SER A 118 -5.76 -12.22 17.07
C SER A 118 -5.62 -10.83 16.43
N GLN A 119 -6.66 -10.41 15.70
CA GLN A 119 -6.61 -9.16 14.92
C GLN A 119 -6.39 -7.93 15.82
N ILE A 120 -6.97 -7.89 17.03
CA ILE A 120 -6.74 -6.75 17.93
C ILE A 120 -5.26 -6.59 18.30
N HIS A 121 -4.55 -7.71 18.50
CA HIS A 121 -3.14 -7.65 18.87
C HIS A 121 -2.29 -7.15 17.71
N HIS A 122 -2.58 -7.56 16.48
CA HIS A 122 -1.89 -7.05 15.28
C HIS A 122 -2.05 -5.52 15.13
N LEU A 123 -3.29 -5.02 15.28
CA LEU A 123 -3.57 -3.58 15.22
C LEU A 123 -2.77 -2.80 16.27
N PHE A 124 -2.75 -3.30 17.51
CA PHE A 124 -2.02 -2.65 18.61
C PHE A 124 -0.51 -2.79 18.48
N GLN A 125 0.02 -3.89 17.94
CA GLN A 125 1.46 -4.05 17.68
C GLN A 125 1.94 -3.02 16.67
N SER A 126 1.21 -2.86 15.57
CA SER A 126 1.49 -1.86 14.55
C SER A 126 1.45 -0.45 15.12
N ALA A 127 0.38 -0.11 15.85
CA ALA A 127 0.21 1.21 16.46
C ALA A 127 1.29 1.52 17.52
N GLU A 128 1.61 0.57 18.39
CA GLU A 128 2.64 0.74 19.42
C GLU A 128 4.05 0.82 18.83
N ALA A 129 4.34 0.07 17.77
CA ALA A 129 5.63 0.19 17.08
C ALA A 129 5.83 1.60 16.51
N ILE A 130 4.80 2.14 15.85
CA ILE A 130 4.79 3.51 15.34
C ILE A 130 4.92 4.52 16.48
N ARG A 131 4.23 4.30 17.60
CA ARG A 131 4.29 5.18 18.79
C ARG A 131 5.67 5.16 19.45
N ARG A 132 6.29 3.99 19.61
CA ARG A 132 7.64 3.82 20.16
C ARG A 132 8.69 4.52 19.32
N ASP A 133 8.52 4.52 18.00
CA ASP A 133 9.41 5.21 17.06
C ASP A 133 9.13 6.73 16.95
N GLY A 134 8.27 7.29 17.82
CA GLY A 134 8.03 8.73 17.93
C GLY A 134 7.32 9.35 16.73
N LYS A 135 6.65 8.54 15.89
CA LYS A 135 5.93 9.04 14.71
C LYS A 135 4.67 9.83 15.10
N PRO A 136 4.16 10.69 14.19
CA PRO A 136 2.99 11.52 14.47
C PRO A 136 1.76 10.74 14.93
N ARG A 137 0.93 11.39 15.75
CA ARG A 137 -0.30 10.80 16.32
C ARG A 137 -1.23 10.21 15.25
N TRP A 138 -1.42 10.91 14.13
CA TRP A 138 -2.25 10.39 13.02
C TRP A 138 -1.70 9.08 12.44
N MET A 139 -0.37 8.89 12.41
CA MET A 139 0.25 7.67 11.88
C MET A 139 0.08 6.50 12.85
N GLN A 140 0.11 6.77 14.16
CA GLN A 140 -0.20 5.76 15.18
C GLN A 140 -1.64 5.27 15.04
N LEU A 141 -2.57 6.19 14.74
CA LEU A 141 -3.96 5.83 14.47
C LEU A 141 -4.08 5.01 13.19
N VAL A 142 -3.37 5.37 12.12
CA VAL A 142 -3.31 4.56 10.89
C VAL A 142 -2.87 3.12 11.22
N GLY A 143 -1.83 2.94 12.03
CA GLY A 143 -1.43 1.61 12.52
C GLY A 143 -2.55 0.88 13.26
N LEU A 144 -3.32 1.58 14.09
CA LEU A 144 -4.44 0.99 14.81
C LEU A 144 -5.61 0.57 13.90
N ILE A 145 -5.82 1.26 12.77
CA ILE A 145 -7.05 1.08 11.98
C ILE A 145 -6.85 0.44 10.61
N HIS A 146 -5.63 0.36 10.06
CA HIS A 146 -5.37 0.00 8.66
C HIS A 146 -6.12 -1.26 8.18
N ASP A 147 -6.26 -2.24 9.07
CA ASP A 147 -6.90 -3.52 8.80
C ASP A 147 -8.40 -3.58 9.12
N LEU A 148 -9.02 -2.51 9.61
CA LEU A 148 -10.47 -2.49 9.91
C LEU A 148 -11.35 -2.70 8.67
N GLY A 149 -10.78 -2.57 7.47
CA GLY A 149 -11.51 -2.92 6.26
C GLY A 149 -11.86 -4.41 6.16
N LYS A 150 -11.18 -5.27 6.93
CA LYS A 150 -11.47 -6.71 7.04
C LYS A 150 -12.85 -7.01 7.62
N LEU A 151 -13.52 -6.00 8.21
CA LEU A 151 -14.93 -6.07 8.60
C LEU A 151 -15.88 -6.42 7.44
N LEU A 152 -15.46 -6.28 6.18
CA LEU A 152 -16.17 -6.82 5.02
C LEU A 152 -16.59 -8.29 5.20
N HIS A 153 -15.82 -9.08 5.97
CA HIS A 153 -16.18 -10.44 6.34
C HIS A 153 -17.59 -10.54 6.94
N PHE A 154 -17.97 -9.58 7.79
CA PHE A 154 -19.29 -9.53 8.42
C PHE A 154 -20.36 -8.85 7.55
N PHE A 155 -19.97 -8.24 6.43
CA PHE A 155 -20.82 -7.38 5.62
C PHE A 155 -21.12 -7.95 4.23
N GLY A 156 -21.07 -9.28 4.11
CA GLY A 156 -21.49 -10.01 2.92
C GLY A 156 -20.42 -10.11 1.83
N ALA A 157 -19.14 -10.09 2.21
CA ALA A 157 -18.06 -10.55 1.36
C ALA A 157 -18.33 -11.96 0.80
N LYS A 158 -17.85 -12.24 -0.42
CA LYS A 158 -18.09 -13.53 -1.08
C LYS A 158 -17.08 -14.60 -0.68
N GLY A 159 -15.99 -14.22 -0.03
CA GLY A 159 -14.96 -15.09 0.51
C GLY A 159 -13.82 -14.25 1.06
N GLN A 160 -12.75 -14.86 1.57
CA GLN A 160 -11.59 -14.04 2.00
C GLN A 160 -10.90 -13.35 0.81
N TRP A 161 -10.99 -13.94 -0.39
CA TRP A 161 -10.35 -13.45 -1.62
C TRP A 161 -10.79 -12.04 -2.06
N ASP A 162 -11.97 -11.57 -1.62
CA ASP A 162 -12.46 -10.21 -1.86
C ASP A 162 -12.35 -9.28 -0.64
N ILE A 163 -11.50 -9.65 0.32
CA ILE A 163 -11.23 -8.90 1.56
C ILE A 163 -9.73 -8.68 1.75
N VAL A 164 -8.94 -9.76 1.83
CA VAL A 164 -7.54 -9.73 2.30
C VAL A 164 -6.55 -10.02 1.17
N GLY A 165 -5.26 -10.07 1.47
CA GLY A 165 -4.19 -10.37 0.53
C GLY A 165 -3.67 -9.16 -0.25
N ASP A 166 -2.52 -9.36 -0.91
CA ASP A 166 -1.89 -8.34 -1.75
C ASP A 166 -2.84 -7.84 -2.86
N THR A 167 -2.83 -6.53 -3.10
CA THR A 167 -3.67 -5.91 -4.13
C THR A 167 -2.91 -5.66 -5.43
N PHE A 168 -3.66 -5.57 -6.53
CA PHE A 168 -3.13 -5.32 -7.87
C PHE A 168 -4.13 -4.54 -8.73
N PRO A 169 -3.70 -3.76 -9.73
CA PRO A 169 -4.59 -3.10 -10.66
C PRO A 169 -5.39 -4.11 -11.49
N VAL A 170 -6.71 -3.93 -11.57
CA VAL A 170 -7.54 -4.60 -12.57
C VAL A 170 -7.70 -3.72 -13.80
N GLY A 171 -7.94 -4.31 -14.97
CA GLY A 171 -8.21 -3.55 -16.19
C GLY A 171 -6.97 -3.05 -16.94
N CYS A 172 -5.78 -3.50 -16.56
CA CYS A 172 -4.55 -3.46 -17.35
C CYS A 172 -3.75 -4.74 -17.11
N ALA A 173 -2.67 -4.94 -17.89
CA ALA A 173 -1.86 -6.14 -17.81
C ALA A 173 -1.37 -6.37 -16.36
N PHE A 174 -1.52 -7.61 -15.90
CA PHE A 174 -0.98 -8.03 -14.61
C PHE A 174 0.55 -8.13 -14.70
N ASP A 175 1.22 -7.46 -13.78
CA ASP A 175 2.69 -7.41 -13.69
C ASP A 175 3.25 -8.70 -13.05
N GLU A 176 4.42 -9.14 -13.52
CA GLU A 176 5.08 -10.38 -13.05
C GLU A 176 5.52 -10.32 -11.57
N THR A 177 5.56 -9.12 -10.98
CA THR A 177 5.87 -8.93 -9.56
C THR A 177 4.69 -9.19 -8.63
N ILE A 178 3.48 -9.41 -9.15
CA ILE A 178 2.37 -9.91 -8.35
C ILE A 178 2.70 -11.33 -7.90
N ILE A 179 2.40 -11.64 -6.64
CA ILE A 179 2.57 -12.99 -6.09
C ILE A 179 1.90 -14.05 -6.97
N TYR A 180 2.57 -15.17 -7.21
CA TYR A 180 2.09 -16.28 -8.06
C TYR A 180 1.50 -15.84 -9.41
N PRO A 181 2.25 -15.12 -10.26
CA PRO A 181 1.71 -14.50 -11.46
C PRO A 181 1.09 -15.51 -12.45
N ASP A 182 1.56 -16.76 -12.45
CA ASP A 182 1.03 -17.82 -13.31
C ASP A 182 -0.44 -18.19 -13.01
N THR A 183 -0.93 -17.90 -11.80
CA THR A 183 -2.32 -18.22 -11.40
C THR A 183 -3.36 -17.31 -12.07
N PHE A 184 -2.96 -16.20 -12.69
CA PHE A 184 -3.86 -15.35 -13.47
C PHE A 184 -4.38 -16.00 -14.76
N VAL A 185 -3.82 -17.14 -15.20
CA VAL A 185 -4.21 -17.81 -16.45
C VAL A 185 -5.72 -18.10 -16.54
N ASN A 186 -6.38 -18.29 -15.39
CA ASN A 186 -7.81 -18.57 -15.28
C ASN A 186 -8.68 -17.31 -15.10
N ASN A 187 -8.08 -16.12 -14.95
CA ASN A 187 -8.82 -14.86 -14.88
C ASN A 187 -9.38 -14.51 -16.29
N PRO A 188 -10.69 -14.25 -16.44
CA PRO A 188 -11.28 -13.83 -17.70
C PRO A 188 -10.63 -12.59 -18.34
N ASP A 189 -10.08 -11.68 -17.53
CA ASP A 189 -9.44 -10.46 -17.98
C ASP A 189 -7.99 -10.68 -18.46
N TYR A 190 -7.36 -11.83 -18.13
CA TYR A 190 -5.94 -12.11 -18.42
C TYR A 190 -5.61 -12.08 -19.91
N LYS A 191 -6.50 -12.63 -20.75
CA LYS A 191 -6.34 -12.66 -22.22
C LYS A 191 -7.29 -11.69 -22.93
N HIS A 192 -7.91 -10.76 -22.20
CA HIS A 192 -8.86 -9.83 -22.78
C HIS A 192 -8.12 -8.79 -23.66
N ASP A 193 -8.59 -8.55 -24.88
CA ASP A 193 -7.89 -7.70 -25.88
C ASP A 193 -7.54 -6.30 -25.37
N VAL A 194 -8.39 -5.72 -24.51
CA VAL A 194 -8.13 -4.44 -23.84
C VAL A 194 -7.29 -4.62 -22.56
N TYR A 195 -7.78 -5.39 -21.59
CA TYR A 195 -7.19 -5.45 -20.24
C TYR A 195 -5.82 -6.12 -20.21
N SER A 196 -5.49 -6.99 -21.16
CA SER A 196 -4.15 -7.60 -21.26
C SER A 196 -3.06 -6.66 -21.77
N THR A 197 -3.42 -5.42 -22.18
CA THR A 197 -2.44 -4.42 -22.62
C THR A 197 -1.86 -3.63 -21.46
N LYS A 198 -0.66 -3.06 -21.66
CA LYS A 198 0.08 -2.28 -20.65
C LYS A 198 -0.76 -1.23 -19.91
N TYR A 199 -1.64 -0.53 -20.63
CA TYR A 199 -2.49 0.51 -20.06
C TYR A 199 -3.93 0.07 -19.88
N GLY A 200 -4.41 -0.90 -20.67
CA GLY A 200 -5.79 -1.35 -20.67
C GLY A 200 -6.78 -0.19 -20.70
N ILE A 201 -7.58 -0.02 -19.64
CA ILE A 201 -8.58 1.06 -19.52
C ILE A 201 -8.00 2.40 -19.04
N TYR A 202 -6.72 2.45 -18.65
CA TYR A 202 -6.09 3.62 -18.06
C TYR A 202 -5.37 4.49 -19.08
N LYS A 203 -5.20 5.76 -18.74
CA LYS A 203 -4.30 6.66 -19.48
C LYS A 203 -2.89 6.58 -18.87
N PRO A 204 -1.82 6.81 -19.66
CA PRO A 204 -0.49 6.99 -19.10
C PRO A 204 -0.48 8.07 -18.02
N ASN A 205 0.19 7.78 -16.90
CA ASN A 205 0.36 8.72 -15.78
C ASN A 205 -0.96 9.31 -15.24
N CYS A 206 -2.05 8.52 -15.26
CA CYS A 206 -3.36 8.99 -14.85
C CYS A 206 -3.46 9.35 -13.35
N GLY A 207 -2.57 8.78 -12.53
CA GLY A 207 -2.63 8.84 -11.08
C GLY A 207 -3.22 7.56 -10.49
N LEU A 208 -2.61 7.02 -9.44
CA LEU A 208 -3.14 5.84 -8.75
C LEU A 208 -4.48 6.09 -8.06
N ASP A 209 -4.86 7.35 -7.86
CA ASP A 209 -6.19 7.71 -7.40
C ASP A 209 -7.30 7.28 -8.37
N LYS A 210 -6.96 7.17 -9.67
CA LYS A 210 -7.86 6.77 -10.77
C LYS A 210 -7.71 5.30 -11.20
N VAL A 211 -6.79 4.57 -10.58
CA VAL A 211 -6.58 3.14 -10.86
C VAL A 211 -7.50 2.32 -9.96
N MET A 212 -8.22 1.36 -10.54
CA MET A 212 -8.96 0.37 -9.75
C MET A 212 -8.00 -0.73 -9.34
N LEU A 213 -7.61 -0.72 -8.07
CA LEU A 213 -7.02 -1.90 -7.44
C LEU A 213 -8.10 -2.95 -7.18
N SER A 214 -7.68 -4.22 -7.12
CA SER A 214 -8.51 -5.34 -6.67
C SER A 214 -9.24 -4.97 -5.37
N TRP A 215 -10.50 -5.38 -5.28
CA TRP A 215 -11.36 -4.96 -4.17
C TRP A 215 -10.97 -5.73 -2.90
N GLY A 216 -10.86 -5.00 -1.79
CA GLY A 216 -10.48 -5.55 -0.50
C GLY A 216 -10.55 -4.51 0.61
N HIS A 217 -9.95 -4.85 1.75
CA HIS A 217 -9.96 -4.06 2.97
C HIS A 217 -9.34 -2.67 2.79
N ASP A 218 -8.24 -2.52 2.03
CA ASP A 218 -7.61 -1.23 1.73
C ASP A 218 -8.60 -0.21 1.14
N GLU A 219 -9.17 -0.53 -0.02
CA GLU A 219 -10.04 0.38 -0.77
C GLU A 219 -11.35 0.61 -0.01
N TYR A 220 -11.89 -0.42 0.65
CA TYR A 220 -13.08 -0.30 1.48
C TYR A 220 -12.85 0.64 2.65
N LEU A 221 -11.80 0.42 3.45
CA LEU A 221 -11.50 1.27 4.60
C LEU A 221 -11.17 2.69 4.17
N TYR A 222 -10.34 2.87 3.14
CA TYR A 222 -10.05 4.19 2.57
C TYR A 222 -11.34 4.97 2.27
N ARG A 223 -12.30 4.32 1.62
CA ARG A 223 -13.59 4.95 1.28
C ARG A 223 -14.42 5.29 2.52
N VAL A 224 -14.39 4.46 3.56
CA VAL A 224 -15.06 4.72 4.84
C VAL A 224 -14.44 5.93 5.53
N VAL A 225 -13.12 5.96 5.68
CA VAL A 225 -12.43 6.96 6.53
C VAL A 225 -12.15 8.27 5.82
N LYS A 226 -12.01 8.29 4.47
CA LYS A 226 -11.71 9.51 3.71
C LYS A 226 -12.71 10.65 3.95
N SER A 227 -13.99 10.32 4.10
CA SER A 227 -15.06 11.32 4.30
C SER A 227 -15.45 11.50 5.77
N GLN A 228 -14.91 10.65 6.66
CA GLN A 228 -15.32 10.54 8.05
C GLN A 228 -14.13 10.66 9.01
N SER A 229 -12.97 11.12 8.57
CA SER A 229 -11.82 11.34 9.45
C SER A 229 -11.10 12.64 9.09
N THR A 230 -10.26 13.11 10.00
CA THR A 230 -9.35 14.24 9.77
C THR A 230 -7.92 13.76 9.45
N LEU A 231 -7.76 12.51 9.00
CA LEU A 231 -6.47 11.97 8.60
C LEU A 231 -5.88 12.75 7.41
N PRO A 232 -4.56 12.99 7.40
CA PRO A 232 -3.90 13.64 6.27
C PRO A 232 -3.81 12.70 5.06
N GLU A 233 -3.45 13.24 3.90
CA GLU A 233 -3.43 12.50 2.64
C GLU A 233 -2.48 11.29 2.67
N GLU A 234 -1.34 11.42 3.35
CA GLU A 234 -0.35 10.38 3.58
C GLU A 234 -0.95 9.21 4.38
N GLY A 235 -1.70 9.50 5.44
CA GLY A 235 -2.36 8.48 6.25
C GLY A 235 -3.45 7.75 5.47
N LEU A 236 -4.21 8.46 4.64
CA LEU A 236 -5.17 7.86 3.73
C LEU A 236 -4.50 7.00 2.65
N ALA A 237 -3.33 7.40 2.16
CA ALA A 237 -2.55 6.62 1.20
C ALA A 237 -1.97 5.35 1.81
N MET A 238 -1.43 5.42 3.05
CA MET A 238 -1.01 4.25 3.82
C MET A 238 -2.16 3.23 3.90
N ILE A 239 -3.36 3.65 4.30
CA ILE A 239 -4.53 2.75 4.36
C ILE A 239 -4.87 2.16 2.99
N ARG A 240 -4.92 2.99 1.95
CA ARG A 240 -5.42 2.57 0.63
C ARG A 240 -4.46 1.67 -0.14
N TYR A 241 -3.16 1.72 0.17
CA TYR A 241 -2.14 1.13 -0.67
C TYR A 241 -1.17 0.22 0.10
N HIS A 242 -1.36 -0.04 1.40
CA HIS A 242 -0.45 -0.88 2.18
C HIS A 242 -0.42 -2.35 1.74
N SER A 243 -1.46 -2.83 1.06
CA SER A 243 -1.46 -4.16 0.44
C SER A 243 -0.93 -4.15 -1.00
N PHE A 244 -0.58 -3.00 -1.58
CA PHE A 244 -0.16 -2.89 -2.99
C PHE A 244 1.35 -3.18 -3.18
N TYR A 245 1.77 -4.37 -2.74
CA TYR A 245 3.18 -4.81 -2.73
C TYR A 245 3.91 -4.71 -4.07
N PRO A 246 3.30 -5.07 -5.22
CA PRO A 246 3.91 -4.84 -6.53
C PRO A 246 4.40 -3.39 -6.71
N TRP A 247 3.67 -2.41 -6.18
CA TRP A 247 4.00 -1.01 -6.34
C TRP A 247 4.98 -0.47 -5.30
N HIS A 248 4.71 -0.67 -4.01
CA HIS A 248 5.54 -0.07 -2.96
C HIS A 248 6.83 -0.83 -2.66
N THR A 249 6.86 -2.13 -2.93
CA THR A 249 8.03 -3.00 -2.69
C THR A 249 8.76 -3.33 -3.99
N ALA A 250 8.07 -3.86 -5.01
CA ALA A 250 8.72 -4.32 -6.23
C ALA A 250 8.96 -3.23 -7.28
N GLY A 251 8.27 -2.09 -7.16
CA GLY A 251 8.45 -0.94 -8.04
C GLY A 251 7.70 -1.02 -9.37
N ALA A 252 6.72 -1.90 -9.49
CA ALA A 252 5.84 -2.01 -10.64
C ALA A 252 4.86 -0.82 -10.77
N TYR A 253 4.16 -0.78 -11.90
CA TYR A 253 3.08 0.18 -12.22
C TYR A 253 3.46 1.68 -12.24
N ARG A 254 4.76 2.01 -12.34
CA ARG A 254 5.22 3.42 -12.48
C ARG A 254 4.63 4.14 -13.69
N HIS A 255 4.25 3.43 -14.74
CA HIS A 255 3.61 4.01 -15.94
C HIS A 255 2.20 4.54 -15.70
N LEU A 256 1.57 4.22 -14.57
CA LEU A 256 0.25 4.74 -14.17
C LEU A 256 0.36 5.93 -13.20
N MET A 257 1.54 6.15 -12.59
CA MET A 257 1.75 7.17 -11.57
C MET A 257 1.80 8.60 -12.13
N ASN A 258 1.27 9.54 -11.37
CA ASN A 258 1.53 10.98 -11.51
C ASN A 258 2.53 11.48 -10.45
N GLY A 259 2.82 12.79 -10.42
CA GLY A 259 3.79 13.38 -9.48
C GLY A 259 3.45 13.14 -8.00
N ARG A 260 2.17 13.21 -7.64
CA ARG A 260 1.70 13.03 -6.25
C ARG A 260 1.87 11.60 -5.76
N ASP A 261 1.78 10.61 -6.65
CA ASP A 261 1.95 9.20 -6.27
C ASP A 261 3.37 8.90 -5.78
N TYR A 262 4.39 9.66 -6.18
CA TYR A 262 5.75 9.49 -5.67
C TYR A 262 5.88 9.91 -4.20
N GLU A 263 5.17 10.96 -3.79
CA GLU A 263 5.12 11.37 -2.38
C GLU A 263 4.34 10.34 -1.55
N MET A 264 3.22 9.85 -2.07
CA MET A 264 2.41 8.81 -1.43
C MET A 264 3.15 7.47 -1.32
N LEU A 265 4.01 7.16 -2.30
CA LEU A 265 4.87 5.97 -2.28
C LEU A 265 5.81 5.99 -1.07
N GLU A 266 6.43 7.13 -0.79
CA GLU A 266 7.34 7.25 0.36
C GLU A 266 6.57 7.15 1.69
N ALA A 267 5.35 7.70 1.77
CA ALA A 267 4.47 7.50 2.92
C ALA A 267 4.10 6.01 3.13
N VAL A 268 3.74 5.29 2.06
CA VAL A 268 3.35 3.87 2.16
C VAL A 268 4.53 2.99 2.52
N LYS A 269 5.69 3.20 1.90
CA LYS A 269 6.95 2.53 2.29
C LYS A 269 7.30 2.81 3.74
N ALA A 270 7.02 4.01 4.24
CA ALA A 270 7.28 4.35 5.63
C ALA A 270 6.40 3.60 6.62
N PHE A 271 5.19 3.21 6.21
CA PHE A 271 4.26 2.46 7.03
C PHE A 271 4.55 0.95 7.03
N ASN A 272 4.89 0.39 5.87
CA ASN A 272 4.99 -1.06 5.64
C ASN A 272 5.84 -1.84 6.67
N PRO A 273 7.01 -1.35 7.13
CA PRO A 273 7.78 -2.05 8.17
C PRO A 273 7.02 -2.27 9.48
N TYR A 274 6.14 -1.35 9.87
CA TYR A 274 5.36 -1.47 11.11
C TYR A 274 4.27 -2.53 10.99
N ASP A 275 3.50 -2.51 9.90
CA ASP A 275 2.52 -3.56 9.61
C ASP A 275 3.19 -4.95 9.55
N LEU A 276 4.29 -5.07 8.80
CA LEU A 276 4.91 -6.38 8.58
C LEU A 276 5.70 -6.90 9.79
N TYR A 277 6.64 -6.11 10.33
CA TYR A 277 7.65 -6.65 11.26
C TYR A 277 7.23 -6.59 12.73
N SER A 278 6.22 -5.76 13.08
CA SER A 278 5.70 -5.67 14.44
C SER A 278 4.97 -6.94 14.90
N LYS A 279 4.58 -7.82 13.97
CA LYS A 279 3.97 -9.14 14.24
C LYS A 279 4.83 -10.02 15.16
N SER A 280 6.15 -9.78 15.16
CA SER A 280 7.13 -10.47 16.00
C SER A 280 7.44 -9.77 17.33
N ASP A 281 6.78 -8.65 17.65
CA ASP A 281 6.94 -7.93 18.91
C ASP A 281 6.10 -8.58 20.03
N GLU A 282 6.38 -8.19 21.28
CA GLU A 282 5.57 -8.62 22.42
C GLU A 282 4.10 -8.21 22.27
N VAL A 283 3.20 -9.09 22.71
CA VAL A 283 1.74 -8.87 22.65
C VAL A 283 1.36 -7.70 23.57
N PRO A 284 0.76 -6.60 23.04
CA PRO A 284 0.43 -5.43 23.83
C PRO A 284 -0.70 -5.68 24.84
N ASP A 285 -0.64 -5.01 26.00
CA ASP A 285 -1.72 -4.97 26.98
C ASP A 285 -2.81 -3.98 26.53
N VAL A 286 -3.81 -4.50 25.81
CA VAL A 286 -4.88 -3.70 25.21
C VAL A 286 -5.64 -2.86 26.23
N GLU A 287 -5.96 -3.40 27.42
CA GLU A 287 -6.73 -2.68 28.42
C GLU A 287 -5.94 -1.50 29.02
N LYS A 288 -4.62 -1.64 29.19
CA LYS A 288 -3.77 -0.51 29.60
C LYS A 288 -3.65 0.56 28.51
N LEU A 289 -3.63 0.17 27.24
CA LEU A 289 -3.44 1.07 26.11
C LEU A 289 -4.74 1.74 25.64
N LYS A 290 -5.89 1.13 25.93
CA LYS A 290 -7.22 1.58 25.53
C LYS A 290 -7.52 3.06 25.81
N PRO A 291 -7.23 3.63 27.01
CA PRO A 291 -7.51 5.05 27.25
C PRO A 291 -6.76 5.99 26.30
N TYR A 292 -5.51 5.65 25.95
CA TYR A 292 -4.71 6.43 25.00
C TYR A 292 -5.31 6.39 23.60
N TYR A 293 -5.63 5.20 23.11
CA TYR A 293 -6.14 5.01 21.75
C TYR A 293 -7.60 5.47 21.58
N LEU A 294 -8.43 5.42 22.62
CA LEU A 294 -9.74 6.07 22.60
C LEU A 294 -9.62 7.59 22.43
N GLY A 295 -8.68 8.23 23.14
CA GLY A 295 -8.42 9.66 22.97
C GLY A 295 -7.89 9.98 21.56
N LEU A 296 -7.08 9.09 20.98
CA LEU A 296 -6.59 9.22 19.62
C LEU A 296 -7.70 9.04 18.57
N ILE A 297 -8.60 8.07 18.78
CA ILE A 297 -9.78 7.88 17.94
C ILE A 297 -10.66 9.14 17.97
N ASP A 298 -10.99 9.65 19.16
CA ASP A 298 -11.84 10.84 19.33
C ASP A 298 -11.22 12.09 18.65
N GLU A 299 -9.89 12.20 18.60
CA GLU A 299 -9.17 13.29 17.93
C GLU A 299 -9.37 13.30 16.41
N PHE A 300 -9.37 12.11 15.77
CA PHE A 300 -9.41 12.00 14.32
C PHE A 300 -10.78 11.58 13.74
N PHE A 301 -11.70 11.14 14.61
CA PHE A 301 -13.08 10.75 14.28
C PHE A 301 -14.09 11.50 15.18
N PRO A 302 -14.21 12.83 15.03
CA PRO A 302 -14.97 13.68 15.97
C PRO A 302 -16.47 13.35 16.07
N GLN A 303 -17.04 12.73 15.04
CA GLN A 303 -18.44 12.28 15.01
C GLN A 303 -18.72 11.03 15.85
N LYS A 304 -17.66 10.33 16.30
CA LYS A 304 -17.67 9.11 17.15
C LYS A 304 -18.30 7.86 16.54
N ILE A 305 -19.40 8.00 15.81
CA ILE A 305 -20.09 6.93 15.10
C ILE A 305 -19.78 7.02 13.62
N ILE A 306 -19.29 5.92 13.06
CA ILE A 306 -18.86 5.81 11.66
C ILE A 306 -19.87 4.98 10.90
N ARG A 307 -20.16 5.39 9.66
CA ARG A 307 -20.89 4.58 8.69
C ARG A 307 -19.90 3.69 7.94
N TRP A 308 -19.94 2.40 8.27
CA TRP A 308 -19.14 1.33 7.67
C TRP A 308 -19.85 0.73 6.45
#